data_AF-A0A7S6U2F4-F1
#
_entry.id   AF-A0A7S6U2F4-F1
#
_cell.length_a   1.000
_cell.length_b   1.000
_cell.length_c   1.000
_cell.angle_alpha   90.00
_cell.angle_beta   90.00
_cell.angle_gamma   90.00
#
_symmetry.space_group_name_H-M   'P 1'
#
loop_
_entity.id
_entity.type
_entity.pdbx_description
1 polymer ?
#
loop_
_entity_poly.entity_id
_entity_poly.type
_entity_poly.pdbx_seq_one_letter_code
_entity_poly.pdbx_strand_id
1 'polypeptide(L)' 'MPKPEIFITFRLKEQEKELLKEYCEQEGRTQTDILRELVRGLRRRLKSPPIHPTP' A
#
# COMPACT_ATOMS: atom_id res chain seq x y z
N MET A 1 23.62 -10.45 10.01
CA MET A 1 22.87 -11.11 8.92
C MET A 1 22.04 -10.03 8.22
N PRO A 2 22.18 -9.82 6.90
CA PRO A 2 21.32 -8.88 6.18
C PRO A 2 19.87 -9.37 6.24
N LYS A 3 18.91 -8.45 6.38
CA LYS A 3 17.48 -8.78 6.38
C LYS A 3 17.10 -9.34 5.00
N PRO A 4 16.22 -10.36 4.93
CA PRO A 4 15.78 -10.88 3.64
C PRO A 4 15.02 -9.80 2.86
N GLU A 5 15.38 -9.61 1.60
CA GLU A 5 14.61 -8.81 0.66
C GLU A 5 13.39 -9.61 0.20
N ILE A 6 12.19 -9.08 0.44
CA ILE A 6 10.92 -9.70 0.04
C ILE A 6 10.34 -8.85 -1.09
N PHE A 7 10.12 -9.50 -2.24
CA PHE A 7 9.51 -8.89 -3.42
C PHE A 7 8.05 -9.29 -3.53
N ILE A 8 7.21 -8.38 -4.03
CA ILE A 8 5.79 -8.63 -4.28
C ILE A 8 5.50 -8.29 -5.74
N THR A 9 4.94 -9.24 -6.47
CA THR A 9 4.45 -9.06 -7.84
C THR A 9 2.93 -9.16 -7.81
N PHE A 10 2.23 -8.21 -8.41
CA PHE A 10 0.78 -8.23 -8.49
C PHE A 10 0.32 -7.75 -9.86
N ARG A 11 -0.88 -8.17 -10.25
CA ARG A 11 -1.49 -7.78 -11.52
C ARG A 11 -2.25 -6.48 -11.33
N LEU A 12 -2.08 -5.58 -12.29
CA LEU A 12 -2.85 -4.34 -12.43
C LEU A 12 -3.37 -4.25 -13.86
N LYS A 13 -4.49 -3.57 -14.05
CA LYS A 13 -4.89 -3.08 -15.37
C LYS A 13 -3.95 -1.94 -15.78
N GLU A 14 -3.88 -1.69 -17.09
CA GLU A 14 -3.03 -0.63 -17.66
C GLU A 14 -3.37 0.74 -17.08
N GLN A 15 -4.66 1.08 -17.04
CA GLN A 15 -5.17 2.35 -16.47
C GLN A 15 -4.77 2.53 -15.00
N GLU A 16 -4.81 1.45 -14.20
CA GLU A 16 -4.41 1.49 -12.78
C GLU A 16 -2.90 1.69 -12.63
N LYS A 17 -2.11 1.13 -13.55
CA LYS A 17 -0.65 1.33 -13.59
C LYS A 17 -0.28 2.74 -14.01
N GLU A 18 -0.97 3.32 -14.98
CA GLU A 18 -0.79 4.71 -15.40
C GLU A 18 -1.12 5.67 -14.26
N LEU A 19 -2.27 5.47 -13.59
CA LEU A 19 -2.66 6.25 -12.42
C LEU A 19 -1.61 6.19 -11.31
N LEU A 20 -1.08 4.99 -11.00
CA LEU A 20 -0.03 4.84 -10.00
C LEU A 20 1.25 5.59 -10.40
N LYS A 21 1.60 5.58 -11.69
CA LYS A 21 2.78 6.28 -12.20
C LYS A 21 2.63 7.80 -12.08
N GLU A 22 1.49 8.35 -12.50
CA GLU A 22 1.19 9.79 -12.38
C GLU A 22 1.25 10.25 -10.92
N TYR A 23 0.65 9.47 -10.02
CA TYR A 23 0.71 9.76 -8.58
C TYR A 23 2.15 9.74 -8.02
N CYS A 24 2.98 8.78 -8.46
CA CYS A 24 4.39 8.72 -8.08
C CYS A 24 5.16 9.96 -8.55
N GLU A 25 4.90 10.42 -9.78
CA GLU A 25 5.53 11.62 -10.35
C GLU A 25 5.12 12.89 -9.58
N GLN A 26 3.82 13.05 -9.29
CA GLN A 26 3.29 14.18 -8.54
C GLN A 26 3.89 14.27 -7.13
N GLU A 27 4.00 13.14 -6.43
CA GLU A 27 4.52 13.09 -5.07
C GLU A 27 6.05 13.09 -5.01
N GLY A 28 6.74 12.92 -6.15
CA GLY A 28 8.20 12.75 -6.20
C GLY A 28 8.68 11.49 -5.48
N ARG A 29 7.88 10.43 -5.47
CA ARG A 29 8.11 9.20 -4.70
C ARG A 29 8.13 7.96 -5.58
N THR A 30 8.81 6.91 -5.12
CA THR A 30 8.85 5.65 -5.87
C THR A 30 7.58 4.83 -5.63
N GLN A 31 7.23 3.95 -6.58
CA GLN A 31 6.14 2.98 -6.40
C GLN A 31 6.30 2.17 -5.11
N THR A 32 7.55 1.79 -4.78
CA THR A 32 7.85 1.07 -3.54
C THR A 32 7.50 1.89 -2.30
N ASP A 33 7.79 3.20 -2.29
CA ASP A 33 7.46 4.06 -1.15
C ASP A 33 5.96 4.22 -0.97
N ILE A 34 5.23 4.43 -2.06
CA ILE A 34 3.77 4.52 -2.05
C ILE A 34 3.15 3.21 -1.57
N LEU A 35 3.54 2.07 -2.16
CA LEU A 35 3.02 0.75 -1.76
C LEU A 35 3.37 0.40 -0.31
N ARG A 36 4.60 0.71 0.15
CA ARG A 36 4.99 0.50 1.56
C ARG A 36 4.14 1.34 2.50
N GLU A 37 3.85 2.58 2.14
CA GLU A 37 2.97 3.43 2.95
C GLU A 37 1.56 2.85 3.02
N LEU A 38 0.98 2.46 1.88
CA LEU A 38 -0.34 1.84 1.83
C LEU A 38 -0.39 0.59 2.73
N VAL A 39 0.60 -0.31 2.60
CA VAL A 39 0.71 -1.52 3.43
C VAL A 39 0.84 -1.19 4.91
N ARG A 40 1.61 -0.17 5.29
CA ARG A 40 1.71 0.28 6.70
C ARG A 40 0.38 0.86 7.19
N GLY A 41 -0.35 1.56 6.32
CA GLY A 41 -1.70 2.06 6.58
C GLY A 41 -2.70 0.96 6.88
N LEU A 42 -2.56 -0.24 6.29
CA LEU A 42 -3.41 -1.39 6.57
C LEU A 42 -3.40 -1.80 8.05
N ARG A 43 -2.29 -1.58 8.77
CA ARG A 43 -2.23 -1.85 10.22
C ARG A 43 -3.27 -1.07 11.02
N ARG A 44 -3.63 0.14 10.58
CA ARG A 44 -4.67 0.95 11.23
C ARG A 44 -6.05 0.36 10.98
N ARG A 45 -6.30 -0.17 9.78
CA ARG A 45 -7.57 -0.80 9.39
C ARG A 45 -7.78 -2.17 10.04
N LEU A 46 -6.71 -2.96 10.17
CA LEU A 46 -6.73 -4.26 10.84
C LEU A 46 -6.94 -4.16 12.36
N LYS A 47 -6.63 -2.99 12.95
CA LYS A 47 -6.72 -2.76 14.39
C LYS A 47 -8.06 -2.19 14.87
N SER A 48 -9.03 -1.99 13.99
CA SER A 48 -10.40 -1.77 14.44
C SER A 48 -10.98 -3.14 14.82
N PRO A 49 -11.21 -3.46 16.11
CA PRO A 49 -12.20 -4.47 16.43
C PRO A 49 -13.53 -3.96 15.83
N PRO A 50 -14.44 -4.84 15.40
CA PRO A 50 -15.80 -4.39 15.13
C PRO A 50 -16.30 -3.68 16.39
N ILE A 51 -16.55 -2.37 16.27
CA ILE A 51 -17.30 -1.62 17.28
C ILE A 51 -18.69 -2.25 17.22
N HIS A 52 -18.92 -3.29 18.02
CA HIS A 52 -20.28 -3.70 18.34
C HIS A 52 -20.87 -2.57 19.17
N PRO A 53 -21.90 -1.85 18.69
CA PRO A 53 -22.75 -1.12 19.62
C PRO A 53 -23.50 -2.18 20.41
N THR A 54 -23.15 -2.35 21.68
CA THR A 54 -23.94 -3.13 22.64
C THR A 54 -25.30 -2.47 22.80
N PRO A 55 -26.43 -3.15 22.51
CA PRO A 55 -27.70 -2.86 23.17
C PRO A 55 -27.67 -3.33 24.63
#